data_AF-A0A402AZ83-F1
#
_entry.id   AF-A0A402AZ83-F1
#
_cell.length_a   1.000
_cell.length_b   1.000
_cell.length_c   1.000
_cell.angle_alpha   90.00
_cell.angle_beta   90.00
_cell.angle_gamma   90.00
#
_symmetry.space_group_name_H-M   'P 1'
#
loop_
_entity.id
_entity.type
_entity.pdbx_description
1 polymer ?
#
loop_
_entity_poly.entity_id
_entity_poly.type
_entity_poly.pdbx_seq_one_letter_code
_entity_poly.pdbx_strand_id
1 'polypeptide(L)'
;MYLEDILSVCLQGLNSRYPDHVIDINLEIMVVPEIDPKGWKADELIRHLNEKAPHFLQKMARMIIDSCETDIYLLDVSEETPALWLHCQGKLPPCHEHQKAQKVGRKNMFVKP
;
A
#
# COMPACT_ATOMS: atom_id res chain seq x y z
N MET A 1 -1.78 -5.34 -3.49
CA MET A 1 -3.06 -4.77 -3.04
C MET A 1 -3.09 -3.32 -3.46
N TYR A 2 -4.20 -2.91 -4.06
CA TYR A 2 -4.47 -1.51 -4.37
C TYR A 2 -5.78 -1.15 -3.68
N LEU A 3 -5.81 -0.03 -2.97
CA LEU A 3 -7.01 0.51 -2.35
C LEU A 3 -6.96 2.03 -2.41
N GLU A 4 -8.02 2.64 -2.91
CA GLU A 4 -8.18 4.08 -2.97
C GLU A 4 -9.49 4.45 -2.28
N ASP A 5 -9.36 5.04 -1.10
CA ASP A 5 -10.46 5.41 -0.21
C ASP A 5 -9.90 6.40 0.83
N ILE A 6 -10.71 6.84 1.79
CA ILE A 6 -10.22 7.67 2.89
C ILE A 6 -9.16 6.92 3.72
N LEU A 7 -8.21 7.67 4.28
CA LEU A 7 -7.05 7.10 5.00
C LEU A 7 -7.47 6.10 6.09
N SER A 8 -8.55 6.37 6.83
CA SER A 8 -9.04 5.44 7.85
C SER A 8 -9.43 4.07 7.29
N VAL A 9 -10.09 4.01 6.14
CA VAL A 9 -10.45 2.76 5.46
C VAL A 9 -9.20 2.05 4.94
N CYS A 10 -8.23 2.79 4.40
CA CYS A 10 -6.94 2.24 3.99
C CYS A 10 -6.21 1.58 5.16
N LEU A 11 -6.09 2.26 6.30
CA LEU A 11 -5.43 1.74 7.51
C LEU A 11 -6.19 0.55 8.12
N GLN A 12 -7.52 0.58 8.13
CA GLN A 12 -8.32 -0.58 8.55
C GLN A 12 -8.11 -1.79 7.62
N GLY A 13 -8.08 -1.55 6.31
CA GLY A 13 -7.82 -2.56 5.29
C GLY A 13 -6.42 -3.16 5.42
N LEU A 14 -5.42 -2.35 5.76
CA LEU A 14 -4.06 -2.77 6.09
C LEU A 14 -4.07 -3.64 7.35
N ASN A 15 -4.64 -3.16 8.46
CA ASN A 15 -4.68 -3.88 9.73
C ASN A 15 -5.32 -5.27 9.59
N SER A 16 -6.39 -5.36 8.81
CA SER A 16 -7.11 -6.63 8.60
C SER A 16 -6.32 -7.67 7.79
N ARG A 17 -5.48 -7.24 6.84
CA ARG A 17 -4.78 -8.14 5.91
C ARG A 17 -3.32 -8.36 6.27
N TYR A 18 -2.72 -7.36 6.91
CA TYR A 18 -1.30 -7.25 7.18
C TYR A 18 -1.06 -6.70 8.60
N PRO A 19 -1.59 -7.34 9.66
CA PRO A 19 -1.52 -6.83 11.04
C PRO A 19 -0.08 -6.68 11.56
N ASP A 20 0.86 -7.45 10.99
CA ASP A 20 2.26 -7.41 11.40
C ASP A 20 3.06 -6.27 10.77
N HIS A 21 2.49 -5.55 9.79
CA HIS A 21 3.18 -4.42 9.18
C HIS A 21 3.34 -3.28 10.15
N VAL A 22 4.40 -2.52 9.92
CA VAL A 22 4.76 -1.34 10.69
C VAL A 22 4.72 -0.14 9.76
N ILE A 23 4.26 0.98 10.27
CA ILE A 23 4.01 2.19 9.50
C ILE A 23 4.94 3.29 10.02
N ASP A 24 5.71 3.87 9.12
CA ASP A 24 6.47 5.08 9.35
C ASP A 24 5.73 6.26 8.68
N ILE A 25 5.80 7.43 9.31
CA ILE A 25 5.07 8.63 8.91
C ILE A 25 6.05 9.60 8.26
N ASN A 26 5.71 10.04 7.05
CA ASN A 26 6.45 11.10 6.40
C ASN A 26 6.03 12.46 6.96
N LEU A 27 6.82 13.00 7.89
CA LEU A 27 6.55 14.30 8.51
C LEU A 27 6.65 15.49 7.54
N GLU A 28 7.22 15.32 6.35
CA GLU A 28 7.18 16.35 5.30
C GLU A 28 5.78 16.53 4.72
N ILE A 29 4.96 15.47 4.75
CA ILE A 29 3.59 15.44 4.22
C ILE A 29 2.56 15.52 5.36
N MET A 30 2.81 14.82 6.46
CA MET A 30 1.92 14.71 7.61
C MET A 30 2.55 15.36 8.84
N VAL A 31 2.29 16.66 9.03
CA VAL A 31 2.69 17.37 10.24
C VAL A 31 1.68 17.09 11.36
N VAL A 32 1.94 16.04 12.14
CA VAL A 32 1.12 15.66 13.29
C VAL A 32 1.83 16.06 14.60
N PRO A 33 1.17 16.78 15.51
CA PRO A 33 1.79 17.17 16.79
C PRO A 33 2.13 15.96 17.67
N GLU A 34 3.33 15.97 18.26
CA GLU A 34 3.77 14.98 19.27
C GLU A 34 3.73 13.52 18.81
N ILE A 35 3.91 13.27 17.52
CA ILE A 35 3.97 11.92 16.95
C ILE A 35 5.41 11.43 16.82
N ASP A 36 5.65 10.16 17.12
CA ASP A 36 6.87 9.49 16.68
C ASP A 36 6.77 9.22 15.17
N PRO A 37 7.79 9.52 14.35
CA PRO A 37 7.72 9.26 12.93
C PRO A 37 7.76 7.77 12.56
N LYS A 38 8.01 6.84 13.47
CA LYS A 38 8.29 5.45 13.10
C LYS A 38 7.57 4.43 13.97
N GLY A 39 7.43 3.22 13.43
CA GLY A 39 7.17 2.06 14.26
C GLY A 39 5.70 1.78 14.57
N TRP A 40 4.74 2.41 13.90
CA TRP A 40 3.33 2.31 14.29
C TRP A 40 2.64 1.05 13.78
N LYS A 41 1.77 0.49 14.62
CA LYS A 41 0.71 -0.40 14.12
C LYS A 41 -0.44 0.41 13.54
N ALA A 42 -1.16 -0.19 12.59
CA ALA A 42 -2.25 0.48 11.88
C ALA A 42 -3.37 0.93 12.82
N ASP A 43 -3.77 0.09 13.78
CA ASP A 43 -4.78 0.42 14.78
C ASP A 43 -4.31 1.51 15.77
N GLU A 44 -3.06 1.42 16.21
CA GLU A 44 -2.44 2.44 17.07
C GLU A 44 -2.38 3.80 16.37
N LEU A 45 -1.97 3.81 15.09
CA LEU A 45 -1.92 5.01 14.27
C LEU A 45 -3.31 5.62 14.04
N ILE A 46 -4.33 4.80 13.76
CA ILE A 46 -5.71 5.27 13.65
C ILE A 46 -6.15 5.96 14.93
N ARG A 47 -5.92 5.34 16.10
CA ARG A 47 -6.30 5.93 17.39
C ARG A 47 -5.58 7.26 17.61
N HIS A 48 -4.28 7.30 17.39
CA HIS A 48 -3.48 8.50 17.60
C HIS A 48 -3.90 9.65 16.66
N LEU A 49 -4.09 9.36 15.36
CA LEU A 49 -4.56 10.36 14.40
C LEU A 49 -5.97 10.84 14.75
N ASN A 50 -6.86 9.97 15.23
CA ASN A 50 -8.21 10.38 15.62
C ASN A 50 -8.19 11.38 16.79
N GLU A 51 -7.25 11.25 17.71
CA GLU A 51 -7.09 12.15 18.86
C GLU A 51 -6.40 13.46 18.50
N LYS A 52 -5.32 13.41 17.72
CA LYS A 52 -4.42 14.56 17.49
C LYS A 52 -4.66 15.27 16.18
N ALA A 53 -5.06 14.55 15.14
CA ALA A 53 -5.20 15.10 13.79
C ALA A 53 -6.26 14.35 12.96
N PRO A 54 -7.53 14.33 13.40
CA PRO A 54 -8.59 13.50 12.80
C PRO A 54 -8.88 13.84 11.34
N HIS A 55 -8.53 15.06 10.91
CA HIS A 55 -8.68 15.50 9.54
C HIS A 55 -7.87 14.65 8.55
N PHE A 56 -6.72 14.09 8.95
CA PHE A 56 -5.96 13.19 8.07
C PHE A 56 -6.70 11.89 7.78
N LEU A 57 -7.47 11.35 8.74
CA LEU A 57 -8.21 10.10 8.57
C LEU A 57 -9.34 10.16 7.54
N GLN A 58 -9.78 11.38 7.21
CA GLN A 58 -10.85 11.66 6.25
C GLN A 58 -10.33 12.08 4.87
N LYS A 59 -9.00 12.26 4.70
CA LYS A 59 -8.41 12.60 3.41
C LYS A 59 -8.42 11.40 2.48
N MET A 60 -8.58 11.66 1.19
CA MET A 60 -8.45 10.63 0.18
C MET A 60 -7.02 10.10 0.15
N ALA A 61 -6.92 8.78 0.19
CA ALA A 61 -5.66 8.07 0.23
C ALA A 61 -5.61 6.98 -0.82
N ARG A 62 -4.41 6.72 -1.33
CA ARG A 62 -4.11 5.60 -2.22
C ARG A 62 -3.07 4.72 -1.55
N MET A 63 -3.46 3.52 -1.21
CA MET A 63 -2.59 2.49 -0.65
C MET A 63 -2.19 1.48 -1.73
N ILE A 64 -0.88 1.31 -1.88
CA ILE A 64 -0.26 0.37 -2.81
C ILE A 64 0.61 -0.58 -1.98
N ILE A 65 0.40 -1.88 -2.14
CA ILE A 65 1.22 -2.92 -1.51
C ILE A 65 1.49 -4.00 -2.56
N ASP A 66 2.61 -3.94 -3.24
CA ASP A 66 3.07 -4.98 -4.15
C ASP A 66 4.52 -5.37 -3.88
N SER A 67 5.18 -6.02 -4.85
CA SER A 67 6.56 -6.47 -4.71
C SER A 67 7.61 -5.35 -4.78
N CYS A 68 7.21 -4.17 -5.27
CA CYS A 68 8.06 -3.04 -5.58
C CYS A 68 7.74 -1.82 -4.70
N GLU A 69 6.47 -1.66 -4.30
CA GLU A 69 5.96 -0.46 -3.64
C GLU A 69 5.02 -0.83 -2.49
N THR A 70 5.25 -0.23 -1.32
CA THR A 70 4.48 -0.51 -0.09
C THR A 70 4.24 0.79 0.64
N ASP A 71 3.35 1.61 0.09
CA ASP A 71 3.23 3.03 0.42
C ASP A 71 1.78 3.49 0.45
N ILE A 72 1.52 4.53 1.24
CA ILE A 72 0.22 5.21 1.27
C ILE A 72 0.41 6.68 0.94
N TYR A 73 -0.26 7.12 -0.12
CA TYR A 73 -0.29 8.50 -0.58
C TYR A 73 -1.55 9.18 -0.05
N LEU A 74 -1.45 10.45 0.32
CA LEU A 74 -2.61 11.31 0.58
C LEU A 74 -2.84 12.19 -0.64
N LEU A 75 -3.80 11.81 -1.48
CA LEU A 75 -4.04 12.42 -2.79
C LEU A 75 -4.37 13.92 -2.70
N ASP A 76 -5.02 14.33 -1.60
CA ASP A 76 -5.32 15.75 -1.35
C ASP A 76 -4.10 16.59 -0.92
N VAL A 77 -2.94 15.96 -0.72
CA VAL A 77 -1.72 16.64 -0.22
C VAL A 77 -0.56 16.43 -1.17
N SER A 78 -0.29 15.19 -1.57
CA SER A 78 0.73 14.83 -2.53
C SER A 78 0.42 13.50 -3.21
N GLU A 79 0.41 13.51 -4.54
CA GLU A 79 0.26 12.30 -5.34
C GLU A 79 1.60 11.59 -5.62
N GLU A 80 2.71 12.32 -5.49
CA GLU A 80 4.07 11.86 -5.84
C GLU A 80 4.87 11.40 -4.63
N THR A 81 4.63 12.01 -3.47
CA THR A 81 5.36 11.69 -2.23
C THR A 81 4.43 10.95 -1.27
N PRO A 82 4.82 9.74 -0.82
CA PRO A 82 4.00 8.99 0.12
C PRO A 82 3.94 9.70 1.47
N ALA A 83 2.76 9.67 2.08
CA ALA A 83 2.50 10.20 3.40
C ALA A 83 2.88 9.19 4.49
N LEU A 84 2.77 7.90 4.18
CA LEU A 84 3.13 6.80 5.07
C LEU A 84 3.92 5.74 4.30
N TRP A 85 4.98 5.25 4.92
CA TRP A 85 5.79 4.13 4.42
C TRP A 85 5.41 2.86 5.17
N LEU A 86 5.14 1.78 4.45
CA LEU A 86 4.80 0.49 5.04
C LEU A 86 6.04 -0.40 5.06
N HIS A 87 6.33 -0.96 6.22
CA HIS A 87 7.43 -1.89 6.43
C HIS A 87 6.87 -3.28 6.69
N CYS A 88 7.05 -4.18 5.73
CA CYS A 88 6.72 -5.59 5.86
C CYS A 88 7.75 -6.28 6.77
N GLN A 89 7.34 -6.78 7.95
CA GLN A 89 8.25 -7.53 8.85
C GLN A 89 8.44 -9.02 8.48
N GLY A 90 8.09 -9.43 7.26
CA GLY A 90 8.26 -10.81 6.80
C GLY A 90 8.13 -10.94 5.28
N LYS A 91 8.84 -11.94 4.70
CA LYS A 91 9.01 -12.18 3.25
C LYS A 91 7.74 -11.84 2.47
N LEU A 92 7.86 -10.91 1.51
CA LEU A 92 6.89 -10.77 0.42
C LEU A 92 6.53 -12.18 -0.06
N PRO A 93 5.24 -12.57 -0.12
CA PRO A 93 4.89 -13.86 -0.69
C PRO A 93 5.51 -13.92 -2.09
N PRO A 94 6.17 -15.03 -2.47
CA PRO A 94 6.80 -15.13 -3.77
C PRO A 94 5.77 -14.79 -4.83
N CYS A 95 6.12 -13.82 -5.69
CA CYS A 95 5.27 -13.42 -6.80
C CYS A 95 4.84 -14.69 -7.52
N HIS A 96 3.55 -15.00 -7.51
CA HIS A 96 3.03 -16.02 -8.40
C HIS A 96 3.33 -15.51 -9.81
N GLU A 97 4.35 -16.07 -10.43
CA GLU A 97 4.63 -15.86 -11.83
C GLU A 97 3.35 -16.21 -12.58
N HIS A 98 2.62 -15.21 -13.07
CA HIS A 98 1.72 -15.41 -14.18
C HIS A 98 2.60 -15.86 -15.35
N GLN A 99 2.84 -17.16 -15.45
CA GLN A 99 3.45 -17.77 -16.61
C GLN A 99 2.62 -17.34 -17.81
N LYS A 100 3.25 -16.51 -18.63
CA LYS A 100 2.74 -15.94 -19.86
C LYS A 100 2.01 -17.03 -20.65
N ALA A 101 0.77 -16.76 -21.04
CA ALA A 101 0.08 -17.52 -22.06
C ALA A 101 0.95 -17.55 -23.33
N GLN A 102 1.65 -18.66 -23.56
CA GLN A 102 2.34 -18.90 -24.82
C GLN A 102 1.27 -19.12 -25.89
N LYS A 103 1.16 -18.12 -26.77
CA LYS A 103 0.33 -18.13 -27.96
C LYS A 103 0.59 -19.40 -28.78
N VAL A 104 -0.50 -20.10 -29.08
CA VAL A 104 -0.62 -21.18 -30.06
C VAL A 104 0.01 -20.79 -31.38
N GLY A 105 1.13 -21.45 -31.71
CA GLY A 105 1.72 -21.44 -33.04
C GLY A 105 1.07 -22.52 -33.92
N ARG A 106 0.19 -22.09 -34.83
CA ARG A 106 -0.32 -22.91 -35.95
C ARG A 106 0.84 -23.56 -36.71
N LYS A 107 0.89 -24.89 -36.77
CA LYS A 107 1.67 -25.61 -37.78
C LYS A 107 0.78 -25.88 -38.98
N ASN A 108 0.99 -25.10 -40.03
CA ASN A 108 0.41 -25.36 -41.34
C ASN A 108 1.04 -26.61 -41.94
N MET A 109 0.15 -27.47 -42.40
CA MET A 109 0.32 -28.65 -43.24
C MET A 109 0.93 -28.25 -44.58
N PHE A 110 2.06 -28.82 -44.99
CA PHE A 110 2.50 -28.81 -46.39
C PHE A 110 3.08 -30.16 -46.80
N VAL A 111 2.75 -30.51 -48.03
CA VAL A 111 2.64 -31.83 -48.64
C VAL A 111 3.96 -32.26 -49.25
N LYS A 112 4.22 -33.58 -49.25
CA LYS A 112 5.30 -34.25 -49.98
C LYS A 112 5.19 -34.03 -51.50
N PRO A 113 6.29 -34.22 -52.22
CA PRO A 113 6.31 -35.20 -53.30
C PRO A 113 7.17 -36.42 -52.97
#